data_AF-A0A1T4Q583-F1
#
_entry.id   AF-A0A1T4Q583-F1
#
_cell.length_a   1.000
_cell.length_b   1.000
_cell.length_c   1.000
_cell.angle_alpha   90.00
_cell.angle_beta   90.00
_cell.angle_gamma   90.00
#
_symmetry.space_group_name_H-M   'P 1'
#
loop_
_entity.id
_entity.type
_entity.pdbx_description
1 polymer ?
#
loop_
_entity_poly.entity_id
_entity_poly.type
_entity_poly.pdbx_seq_one_letter_code
_entity_poly.pdbx_strand_id
1 'polypeptide(L)'
;MERGSIIFDESAFLSEEMINVYSAFAIVNKSFKTGKDASGKSIDPIRQRTFATNIPNQKFLISSASSTDTKYYSLYRDWSKRQIMGDPDYCVLHIDCEVAFKPTIHGKVIAPLLSRSTVESEMRTNPEKARREYYCQFTTEAGTDAIIKRGVITRNEETRKPVHCNETGDKKYGLFYDPARQMDNSFILVMEFYDVVQKDGTIDKRAKIVNGVNLLDVGKKIKSPMRTPDQVDYLKQMILDYNAGADGYGNIVGVWIDAGSGGGGVNIADYLMADWETADGIVHRGLIDKEFSADYVSRFPNAVDKVHLMSPAKYKSQMYEALIEMLTQDKISFTATYDNRDYLTVFDIDQENLIKEKEKIIERLKKNKNLNEKQFEEKVQEELNKVQSVNTKTIKLDWKDKIALANIDALKEEVINMVRKKRESGKDSFELTPEKARTLHDDRSYTLALGSWALMEERRKLLLQKPKQNKNDLLDKLTATIHGGIGLNK
;
A
#
# COMPACT_ATOMS: atom_id res chain seq x y z
N MET A 1 28.44 7.66 -24.97
CA MET A 1 27.05 7.25 -24.64
C MET A 1 26.19 7.57 -25.83
N GLU A 2 25.81 6.57 -26.62
CA GLU A 2 24.77 6.75 -27.64
C GLU A 2 23.45 7.02 -26.93
N ARG A 3 22.83 8.17 -27.21
CA ARG A 3 21.53 8.58 -26.65
C ARG A 3 20.45 8.32 -27.70
N GLY A 4 19.32 7.76 -27.27
CA GLY A 4 18.25 7.25 -28.15
C GLY A 4 16.84 7.73 -27.77
N SER A 5 15.84 7.19 -28.46
CA SER A 5 14.44 7.33 -28.06
C SER A 5 14.22 6.73 -26.67
N ILE A 6 13.30 7.32 -25.91
CA ILE A 6 12.98 6.90 -24.56
C ILE A 6 11.56 6.40 -24.55
N ILE A 7 11.35 5.25 -23.93
CA ILE A 7 10.04 4.65 -23.72
C ILE A 7 9.85 4.51 -22.22
N PHE A 8 8.88 5.25 -21.69
CA PHE A 8 8.39 5.06 -20.35
C PHE A 8 7.14 4.19 -20.43
N ASP A 9 7.27 2.98 -19.89
CA ASP A 9 6.13 2.15 -19.56
C ASP A 9 5.66 2.51 -18.13
N GLU A 10 4.35 2.42 -17.90
CA GLU A 10 3.69 2.86 -16.66
C GLU A 10 4.05 4.28 -16.18
N SER A 11 4.20 5.19 -17.13
CA SER A 11 4.60 6.58 -16.90
C SER A 11 3.71 7.38 -15.94
N ALA A 12 2.46 6.96 -15.71
CA ALA A 12 1.55 7.64 -14.79
C ALA A 12 1.91 7.45 -13.31
N PHE A 13 2.79 6.50 -13.00
CA PHE A 13 3.25 6.16 -11.65
C PHE A 13 4.71 6.57 -11.38
N LEU A 14 5.37 7.20 -12.37
CA LEU A 14 6.73 7.71 -12.23
C LEU A 14 6.74 9.08 -11.58
N SER A 15 7.80 9.36 -10.81
CA SER A 15 8.01 10.70 -10.24
C SER A 15 8.29 11.73 -11.34
N GLU A 16 7.88 12.98 -11.11
CA GLU A 16 8.15 14.08 -12.04
C GLU A 16 9.65 14.25 -12.32
N GLU A 17 10.48 14.08 -11.29
CA GLU A 17 11.94 14.19 -11.42
C GLU A 17 12.50 13.14 -12.37
N MET A 18 12.10 11.87 -12.23
CA MET A 18 12.51 10.80 -13.15
C MET A 18 12.09 11.12 -14.58
N ILE A 19 10.82 11.47 -14.80
CA ILE A 19 10.31 11.80 -16.15
C ILE A 19 11.14 12.94 -16.76
N ASN A 20 11.43 13.99 -16.00
CA ASN A 20 12.18 15.15 -16.49
C ASN A 20 13.66 14.80 -16.79
N VAL A 21 14.35 14.14 -15.87
CA VAL A 21 15.77 13.76 -16.01
C VAL A 21 15.96 12.86 -17.21
N TYR A 22 15.16 11.80 -17.31
CA TYR A 22 15.30 10.86 -18.41
C TYR A 22 14.84 11.49 -19.73
N SER A 23 13.76 12.27 -19.76
CA SER A 23 13.30 12.97 -20.98
C SER A 23 14.36 13.85 -21.64
N ALA A 24 15.36 14.32 -20.90
CA ALA A 24 16.46 15.11 -21.45
C ALA A 24 17.33 14.31 -22.44
N PHE A 25 17.37 12.97 -22.34
CA PHE A 25 18.17 12.14 -23.25
C PHE A 25 17.63 12.15 -24.69
N ALA A 26 16.33 12.42 -24.91
CA ALA A 26 15.72 12.47 -26.24
C ALA A 26 15.87 13.84 -26.94
N ILE A 27 16.38 14.89 -26.27
CA ILE A 27 16.49 16.25 -26.83
C ILE A 27 17.60 16.37 -27.89
N VAL A 28 18.53 15.42 -27.94
CA VAL A 28 19.72 15.52 -28.80
C VAL A 28 19.37 15.43 -30.28
N ASN A 29 19.77 16.45 -31.06
CA ASN A 29 19.57 16.50 -32.50
C ASN A 29 20.53 15.52 -33.24
N LYS A 30 20.01 14.37 -33.66
CA LYS A 30 20.74 13.36 -34.45
C LYS A 30 21.13 13.84 -35.87
N SER A 31 20.60 14.97 -36.32
CA SER A 31 20.86 15.53 -37.65
C SER A 31 22.06 16.47 -37.67
N PHE A 32 22.70 16.73 -36.52
CA PHE A 32 23.94 17.49 -36.47
C PHE A 32 25.12 16.67 -37.00
N LYS A 33 25.28 16.64 -38.33
CA LYS A 33 26.42 16.01 -39.01
C LYS A 33 27.37 17.08 -39.52
N THR A 34 28.50 17.28 -38.87
CA THR A 34 29.65 17.95 -39.49
C THR A 34 30.35 16.96 -40.42
N GLY A 35 29.69 16.64 -41.54
CA GLY A 35 30.19 15.63 -42.48
C GLY A 35 31.54 16.05 -43.06
N LYS A 36 32.55 15.20 -42.91
CA LYS A 36 33.82 15.29 -43.65
C LYS A 36 33.83 14.19 -44.72
N ASP A 37 34.34 14.49 -45.90
CA ASP A 37 34.54 13.50 -46.95
C ASP A 37 35.69 12.52 -46.62
N ALA A 38 35.92 11.53 -47.47
CA ALA A 38 36.99 10.54 -47.30
C ALA A 38 38.41 11.16 -47.25
N SER A 39 38.56 12.41 -47.70
CA SER A 39 39.79 13.19 -47.62
C SER A 39 39.85 14.15 -46.42
N GLY A 40 38.85 14.13 -45.53
CA GLY A 40 38.80 14.95 -44.32
C GLY A 40 38.30 16.39 -44.53
N LYS A 41 37.80 16.74 -45.72
CA LYS A 41 37.30 18.07 -46.05
C LYS A 41 35.80 18.18 -45.73
N SER A 42 35.36 19.32 -45.23
CA SER A 42 33.96 19.57 -44.89
C SER A 42 33.05 19.45 -46.13
N ILE A 43 32.01 18.62 -46.02
CA ILE A 43 30.99 18.43 -47.04
C ILE A 43 30.11 19.69 -47.09
N ASP A 44 29.86 20.19 -48.31
CA ASP A 44 28.98 21.33 -48.58
C ASP A 44 27.59 21.17 -47.91
N PRO A 45 27.11 22.18 -47.14
CA PRO A 45 25.79 22.19 -46.53
C PRO A 45 24.62 21.86 -47.47
N ILE A 46 24.71 22.20 -48.77
CA ILE A 46 23.66 21.89 -49.76
C ILE A 46 23.64 20.38 -50.04
N ARG A 47 24.81 19.74 -50.19
CA ARG A 47 24.94 18.28 -50.34
C ARG A 47 24.59 17.53 -49.04
N GLN A 48 24.74 18.15 -47.88
CA GLN A 48 24.31 17.54 -46.62
C GLN A 48 22.79 17.36 -46.55
N ARG A 49 22.00 18.20 -47.24
CA ARG A 49 20.53 18.09 -47.29
C ARG A 49 20.02 16.91 -48.12
N THR A 50 20.86 16.33 -48.98
CA THR A 50 20.48 15.13 -49.76
C THR A 50 20.73 13.84 -49.00
N PHE A 51 21.37 13.89 -47.83
CA PHE A 51 21.46 12.71 -46.97
C PHE A 51 20.11 12.40 -46.34
N ALA A 52 19.82 11.11 -46.18
CA ALA A 52 18.64 10.66 -45.47
C ALA A 52 18.58 11.33 -44.08
N THR A 53 17.46 11.99 -43.81
CA THR A 53 17.17 12.57 -42.51
C THR A 53 17.10 11.44 -41.49
N ASN A 54 17.86 11.55 -40.41
CA ASN A 54 17.77 10.58 -39.33
C ASN A 54 16.39 10.68 -38.67
N ILE A 55 15.79 9.53 -38.33
CA ILE A 55 14.57 9.52 -37.51
C ILE A 55 14.90 10.22 -36.18
N PRO A 56 14.15 11.27 -35.80
CA PRO A 56 14.40 11.99 -34.56
C PRO A 56 14.21 11.07 -33.36
N ASN A 57 14.92 11.35 -32.27
CA ASN A 57 14.66 10.66 -31.01
C ASN A 57 13.24 11.01 -30.55
N GLN A 58 12.48 10.00 -30.16
CA GLN A 58 11.09 10.14 -29.73
C GLN A 58 10.96 9.87 -28.23
N LYS A 59 9.98 10.53 -27.62
CA LYS A 59 9.55 10.27 -26.24
C LYS A 59 8.23 9.54 -26.30
N PHE A 60 8.20 8.31 -25.80
CA PHE A 60 6.98 7.54 -25.63
C PHE A 60 6.64 7.51 -24.14
N LEU A 61 5.46 8.02 -23.80
CA LEU A 61 4.87 7.82 -22.48
C LEU A 61 3.63 6.96 -22.67
N ILE A 62 3.68 5.76 -22.10
CA ILE A 62 2.63 4.76 -22.17
C ILE A 62 2.25 4.44 -20.73
N SER A 63 0.95 4.47 -20.42
CA SER A 63 0.42 4.07 -19.11
C SER A 63 -1.11 4.08 -19.15
N SER A 64 -1.71 3.36 -18.21
CA SER A 64 -3.10 3.63 -17.82
C SER A 64 -3.27 5.06 -17.32
N ALA A 65 -4.52 5.51 -17.16
CA ALA A 65 -4.73 6.80 -16.51
C ALA A 65 -4.24 6.79 -15.06
N SER A 66 -4.02 7.96 -14.47
CA SER A 66 -3.76 8.11 -13.03
C SER A 66 -4.53 9.30 -12.48
N SER A 67 -3.95 10.02 -11.53
CA SER A 67 -4.55 11.24 -10.99
C SER A 67 -4.22 12.47 -11.84
N THR A 68 -5.11 13.47 -11.79
CA THR A 68 -4.97 14.74 -12.52
C THR A 68 -3.88 15.66 -11.97
N ASP A 69 -3.30 15.35 -10.81
CA ASP A 69 -2.16 16.07 -10.22
C ASP A 69 -0.79 15.55 -10.72
N THR A 70 -0.76 14.45 -11.49
CA THR A 70 0.48 13.84 -11.96
C THR A 70 1.11 14.58 -13.14
N LYS A 71 2.45 14.46 -13.26
CA LYS A 71 3.18 14.97 -14.42
C LYS A 71 2.66 14.35 -15.72
N TYR A 72 2.33 13.07 -15.70
CA TYR A 72 1.77 12.37 -16.85
C TYR A 72 0.46 13.01 -17.32
N TYR A 73 -0.49 13.31 -16.43
CA TYR A 73 -1.72 14.02 -16.82
C TYR A 73 -1.44 15.40 -17.40
N SER A 74 -0.48 16.15 -16.82
CA SER A 74 -0.11 17.47 -17.35
C SER A 74 0.44 17.38 -18.79
N LEU A 75 1.27 16.37 -19.08
CA LEU A 75 1.82 16.11 -20.41
C LEU A 75 0.73 15.63 -21.37
N TYR A 76 -0.10 14.68 -20.94
CA TYR A 76 -1.27 14.22 -21.71
C TYR A 76 -2.13 15.41 -22.15
N ARG A 77 -2.50 16.29 -21.21
CA ARG A 77 -3.31 17.47 -21.49
C ARG A 77 -2.63 18.45 -22.43
N ASP A 78 -1.34 18.75 -22.22
CA ASP A 78 -0.59 19.68 -23.08
C ASP A 78 -0.42 19.12 -24.50
N TRP A 79 -0.02 17.85 -24.61
CA TRP A 79 0.24 17.19 -25.90
C TRP A 79 -1.04 16.97 -26.69
N SER A 80 -2.16 16.65 -26.03
CA SER A 80 -3.47 16.59 -26.69
C SER A 80 -3.86 17.93 -27.28
N LYS A 81 -3.63 19.05 -26.56
CA LYS A 81 -3.90 20.39 -27.09
C LYS A 81 -3.04 20.68 -28.31
N ARG A 82 -1.73 20.38 -28.25
CA ARG A 82 -0.80 20.59 -29.37
C ARG A 82 -1.19 19.78 -30.61
N GLN A 83 -1.56 18.51 -30.42
CA GLN A 83 -2.08 17.68 -31.51
C GLN A 83 -3.35 18.30 -32.12
N ILE A 84 -4.31 18.76 -31.31
CA ILE A 84 -5.54 19.40 -31.80
C ILE A 84 -5.22 20.70 -32.55
N MET A 85 -4.19 21.43 -32.13
CA MET A 85 -3.67 22.62 -32.83
C MET A 85 -2.94 22.27 -34.13
N GLY A 86 -2.74 20.98 -34.44
CA GLY A 86 -2.10 20.51 -35.67
C GLY A 86 -0.57 20.48 -35.60
N ASP A 87 0.03 20.51 -34.40
CA ASP A 87 1.47 20.37 -34.24
C ASP A 87 1.89 18.91 -34.55
N PRO A 88 2.66 18.66 -35.62
CA PRO A 88 3.00 17.30 -36.07
C PRO A 88 3.99 16.58 -35.13
N ASP A 89 4.63 17.31 -34.20
CA ASP A 89 5.57 16.72 -33.24
C ASP A 89 4.86 16.04 -32.06
N TYR A 90 3.53 16.17 -31.94
CA TYR A 90 2.75 15.64 -30.83
C TYR A 90 1.68 14.66 -31.32
N CYS A 91 1.67 13.47 -30.70
CA CYS A 91 0.63 12.47 -30.91
C CYS A 91 0.25 11.86 -29.56
N VAL A 92 -1.04 11.87 -29.28
CA VAL A 92 -1.70 11.30 -28.11
C VAL A 92 -2.81 10.40 -28.62
N LEU A 93 -2.74 9.13 -28.23
CA LEU A 93 -3.72 8.12 -28.56
C LEU A 93 -4.44 7.73 -27.27
N HIS A 94 -5.75 7.94 -27.25
CA HIS A 94 -6.61 7.44 -26.17
C HIS A 94 -7.17 6.09 -26.60
N ILE A 95 -6.66 5.01 -25.99
CA ILE A 95 -7.01 3.63 -26.34
C ILE A 95 -7.64 2.99 -25.10
N ASP A 96 -8.96 2.90 -25.08
CA ASP A 96 -9.70 2.24 -24.01
C ASP A 96 -9.99 0.76 -24.33
N CYS A 97 -10.57 0.06 -23.36
CA CYS A 97 -10.94 -1.35 -23.50
C CYS A 97 -12.02 -1.61 -24.57
N GLU A 98 -12.80 -0.61 -25.00
CA GLU A 98 -13.78 -0.81 -26.08
C GLU A 98 -13.10 -1.16 -27.40
N VAL A 99 -11.94 -0.54 -27.68
CA VAL A 99 -11.10 -0.90 -28.83
C VAL A 99 -10.59 -2.35 -28.70
N ALA A 100 -10.22 -2.77 -27.49
CA ALA A 100 -9.73 -4.12 -27.21
C ALA A 100 -10.81 -5.20 -27.25
N PHE A 101 -12.09 -4.84 -27.08
CA PHE A 101 -13.23 -5.76 -27.19
C PHE A 101 -13.57 -6.12 -28.63
N LYS A 102 -13.29 -5.23 -29.58
CA LYS A 102 -13.60 -5.43 -31.01
C LYS A 102 -12.44 -4.98 -31.90
N PRO A 103 -11.24 -5.56 -31.73
CA PRO A 103 -10.09 -5.21 -32.56
C PRO A 103 -10.39 -5.56 -34.03
N THR A 104 -9.88 -4.74 -34.95
CA THR A 104 -10.01 -4.98 -36.39
C THR A 104 -8.65 -5.04 -37.07
N ILE A 105 -8.50 -5.95 -38.02
CA ILE A 105 -7.37 -6.00 -38.94
C ILE A 105 -7.94 -5.86 -40.36
N HIS A 106 -7.49 -4.84 -41.10
CA HIS A 106 -8.02 -4.50 -42.42
C HIS A 106 -9.56 -4.37 -42.46
N GLY A 107 -10.15 -3.79 -41.39
CA GLY A 107 -11.60 -3.62 -41.26
C GLY A 107 -12.37 -4.89 -40.88
N LYS A 108 -11.72 -6.04 -40.70
CA LYS A 108 -12.35 -7.28 -40.22
C LYS A 108 -12.14 -7.46 -38.73
N VAL A 109 -13.21 -7.70 -37.99
CA VAL A 109 -13.17 -7.99 -36.55
C VAL A 109 -12.42 -9.30 -36.31
N ILE A 110 -11.45 -9.28 -35.39
CA ILE A 110 -10.70 -10.46 -34.97
C ILE A 110 -11.03 -10.82 -33.52
N ALA A 111 -10.40 -11.88 -33.00
CA ALA A 111 -10.55 -12.29 -31.61
C ALA A 111 -10.23 -11.12 -30.64
N PRO A 112 -11.08 -10.87 -29.63
CA PRO A 112 -10.84 -9.82 -28.65
C PRO A 112 -9.51 -10.02 -27.90
N LEU A 113 -8.80 -8.93 -27.65
CA LEU A 113 -7.59 -8.93 -26.82
C LEU A 113 -7.93 -9.02 -25.33
N LEU A 114 -9.13 -8.58 -24.96
CA LEU A 114 -9.62 -8.55 -23.59
C LEU A 114 -11.08 -9.01 -23.55
N SER A 115 -11.44 -9.83 -22.56
CA SER A 115 -12.83 -10.27 -22.37
C SER A 115 -13.63 -9.26 -21.56
N ARG A 116 -14.85 -8.96 -22.01
CA ARG A 116 -15.81 -8.10 -21.31
C ARG A 116 -16.11 -8.59 -19.89
N SER A 117 -16.24 -9.90 -19.71
CA SER A 117 -16.48 -10.50 -18.39
C SER A 117 -15.40 -10.17 -17.36
N THR A 118 -14.14 -10.07 -17.79
CA THR A 118 -13.01 -9.70 -16.92
C THR A 118 -13.15 -8.26 -16.47
N VAL A 119 -13.36 -7.34 -17.41
CA VAL A 119 -13.54 -5.91 -17.10
C VAL A 119 -14.76 -5.70 -16.21
N GLU A 120 -15.88 -6.40 -16.46
CA GLU A 120 -17.06 -6.33 -15.60
C GLU A 120 -16.79 -6.85 -14.17
N SER A 121 -15.96 -7.87 -14.02
CA SER A 121 -15.58 -8.40 -12.71
C SER A 121 -14.73 -7.39 -11.92
N GLU A 122 -13.76 -6.77 -12.60
CA GLU A 122 -12.92 -5.72 -12.01
C GLU A 122 -13.75 -4.48 -11.67
N MET A 123 -14.63 -4.05 -12.57
CA MET A 123 -15.58 -2.95 -12.34
C MET A 123 -16.51 -3.18 -11.15
N ARG A 124 -16.83 -4.44 -10.81
CA ARG A 124 -17.62 -4.78 -9.62
C ARG A 124 -16.79 -4.80 -8.34
N THR A 125 -15.48 -5.05 -8.44
CA THR A 125 -14.60 -5.22 -7.28
C THR A 125 -13.95 -3.90 -6.88
N ASN A 126 -13.36 -3.21 -7.86
CA ASN A 126 -12.78 -1.88 -7.71
C ASN A 126 -13.13 -1.03 -8.95
N PRO A 127 -14.33 -0.42 -8.97
CA PRO A 127 -14.80 0.37 -10.11
C PRO A 127 -13.85 1.50 -10.53
N GLU A 128 -13.19 2.15 -9.57
CA GLU A 128 -12.31 3.29 -9.83
C GLU A 128 -10.99 2.86 -10.47
N LYS A 129 -10.37 1.80 -9.93
CA LYS A 129 -9.19 1.20 -10.57
C LYS A 129 -9.53 0.69 -11.96
N ALA A 130 -10.65 -0.02 -12.13
CA ALA A 130 -11.07 -0.53 -13.43
C ALA A 130 -11.36 0.59 -14.45
N ARG A 131 -11.97 1.71 -14.05
CA ARG A 131 -12.16 2.89 -14.93
C ARG A 131 -10.83 3.51 -15.36
N ARG A 132 -9.87 3.55 -14.45
CA ARG A 132 -8.55 4.10 -14.69
C ARG A 132 -7.70 3.20 -15.59
N GLU A 133 -7.72 1.89 -15.32
CA GLU A 133 -6.92 0.86 -15.98
C GLU A 133 -7.48 0.48 -17.35
N TYR A 134 -8.80 0.25 -17.44
CA TYR A 134 -9.44 -0.22 -18.68
C TYR A 134 -10.05 0.90 -19.52
N TYR A 135 -10.64 1.93 -18.89
CA TYR A 135 -11.28 3.03 -19.61
C TYR A 135 -10.41 4.29 -19.72
N CYS A 136 -9.15 4.23 -19.26
CA CYS A 136 -8.22 5.37 -19.27
C CYS A 136 -8.80 6.66 -18.68
N GLN A 137 -9.66 6.55 -17.66
CA GLN A 137 -10.28 7.70 -17.01
C GLN A 137 -9.37 8.25 -15.90
N PHE A 138 -8.95 9.51 -16.05
CA PHE A 138 -8.19 10.20 -15.00
C PHE A 138 -9.10 10.53 -13.82
N THR A 139 -8.58 10.32 -12.61
CA THR A 139 -9.28 10.62 -11.36
C THR A 139 -8.81 11.96 -10.81
N THR A 140 -9.74 12.80 -10.37
CA THR A 140 -9.41 13.95 -9.51
C THR A 140 -9.14 13.43 -8.10
N GLU A 141 -7.94 13.68 -7.56
CA GLU A 141 -7.70 13.50 -6.13
C GLU A 141 -8.63 14.43 -5.33
N ALA A 142 -8.90 14.07 -4.08
CA ALA A 142 -9.76 14.79 -3.14
C ALA A 142 -9.29 16.23 -2.78
N GLY A 143 -8.29 16.76 -3.50
CA GLY A 143 -7.77 18.11 -3.35
C GLY A 143 -6.99 18.28 -2.04
N THR A 144 -6.90 19.52 -1.57
CA THR A 144 -6.19 19.88 -0.33
C THR A 144 -6.81 19.31 0.94
N ASP A 145 -8.10 18.92 0.90
CA ASP A 145 -8.85 18.46 2.06
C ASP A 145 -8.80 16.92 2.25
N ALA A 146 -8.08 16.22 1.38
CA ALA A 146 -7.81 14.79 1.47
C ALA A 146 -7.09 14.46 2.78
N ILE A 147 -7.57 13.44 3.52
CA ILE A 147 -6.92 13.04 4.77
C ILE A 147 -5.56 12.38 4.55
N ILE A 148 -5.41 11.66 3.44
CA ILE A 148 -4.22 10.91 3.06
C ILE A 148 -3.96 11.14 1.58
N LYS A 149 -2.72 11.49 1.24
CA LYS A 149 -2.28 11.63 -0.15
C LYS A 149 -1.83 10.29 -0.71
N ARG A 150 -1.98 10.07 -2.02
CA ARG A 150 -1.54 8.85 -2.71
C ARG A 150 -0.04 8.56 -2.53
N GLY A 151 0.78 9.60 -2.43
CA GLY A 151 2.22 9.46 -2.13
C GLY A 151 2.50 8.81 -0.78
N VAL A 152 1.66 9.02 0.25
CA VAL A 152 1.79 8.36 1.56
C VAL A 152 1.46 6.88 1.46
N ILE A 153 0.43 6.53 0.67
CA ILE A 153 0.08 5.13 0.41
C ILE A 153 1.23 4.43 -0.33
N THR A 154 1.67 5.00 -1.45
CA THR A 154 2.72 4.44 -2.31
C THR A 154 4.04 4.23 -1.56
N ARG A 155 4.41 5.16 -0.68
CA ARG A 155 5.61 5.04 0.19
C ARG A 155 5.51 3.88 1.18
N ASN A 156 4.30 3.51 1.59
CA ASN A 156 4.02 2.44 2.53
C ASN A 156 3.65 1.13 1.85
N GLU A 157 3.83 1.01 0.52
CA GLU A 157 3.58 -0.23 -0.21
C GLU A 157 4.80 -1.15 -0.21
N GLU A 158 4.54 -2.44 -0.03
CA GLU A 158 5.55 -3.49 -0.14
C GLU A 158 4.97 -4.67 -0.93
N THR A 159 5.78 -5.26 -1.83
CA THR A 159 5.35 -6.45 -2.56
C THR A 159 5.35 -7.67 -1.63
N ARG A 160 4.16 -8.17 -1.30
CA ARG A 160 3.99 -9.39 -0.50
C ARG A 160 2.70 -10.10 -0.84
N LYS A 161 2.70 -11.42 -0.63
CA LYS A 161 1.52 -12.25 -0.75
C LYS A 161 0.56 -12.00 0.44
N PRO A 162 -0.77 -12.02 0.24
CA PRO A 162 -1.72 -12.04 1.35
C PRO A 162 -1.48 -13.23 2.29
N VAL A 163 -1.83 -13.06 3.56
CA VAL A 163 -1.76 -14.12 4.57
C VAL A 163 -3.18 -14.48 4.97
N HIS A 164 -3.56 -15.74 4.76
CA HIS A 164 -4.93 -16.21 5.03
C HIS A 164 -5.08 -16.94 6.37
N CYS A 165 -3.98 -17.43 6.94
CA CYS A 165 -3.93 -18.07 8.26
C CYS A 165 -2.54 -17.86 8.87
N ASN A 166 -2.42 -18.04 10.18
CA ASN A 166 -1.15 -17.94 10.89
C ASN A 166 -0.38 -19.26 10.83
N GLU A 167 0.32 -19.51 9.73
CA GLU A 167 1.04 -20.77 9.49
C GLU A 167 2.14 -21.05 10.54
N THR A 168 2.77 -20.00 11.08
CA THR A 168 3.91 -20.11 11.99
C THR A 168 3.50 -20.18 13.46
N GLY A 169 2.30 -19.71 13.81
CA GLY A 169 1.76 -19.75 15.17
C GLY A 169 2.41 -18.77 16.16
N ASP A 170 3.29 -17.88 15.71
CA ASP A 170 4.03 -16.91 16.53
C ASP A 170 3.64 -15.45 16.27
N LYS A 171 3.03 -15.17 15.11
CA LYS A 171 2.60 -13.84 14.71
C LYS A 171 1.33 -13.39 15.42
N LYS A 172 1.20 -12.07 15.58
CA LYS A 172 0.07 -11.43 16.27
C LYS A 172 -0.82 -10.70 15.28
N TYR A 173 -2.12 -10.93 15.35
CA TYR A 173 -3.10 -10.40 14.40
C TYR A 173 -4.23 -9.66 15.09
N GLY A 174 -4.73 -8.60 14.46
CA GLY A 174 -6.02 -7.98 14.80
C GLY A 174 -6.99 -8.13 13.65
N LEU A 175 -8.26 -8.36 13.99
CA LEU A 175 -9.37 -8.42 13.05
C LEU A 175 -10.26 -7.20 13.27
N PHE A 176 -10.61 -6.50 12.19
CA PHE A 176 -11.40 -5.26 12.24
C PHE A 176 -12.60 -5.45 11.34
N TYR A 177 -13.79 -5.39 11.92
CA TYR A 177 -15.01 -5.79 11.26
C TYR A 177 -16.03 -4.66 11.23
N ASP A 178 -16.45 -4.31 10.01
CA ASP A 178 -17.60 -3.44 9.74
C ASP A 178 -18.74 -4.28 9.16
N PRO A 179 -19.74 -4.66 9.97
CA PRO A 179 -20.88 -5.46 9.53
C PRO A 179 -21.92 -4.60 8.82
N ALA A 180 -22.56 -5.18 7.80
CA ALA A 180 -23.69 -4.57 7.09
C ALA A 180 -24.82 -5.61 6.91
N ARG A 181 -26.08 -5.17 7.04
CA ARG A 181 -27.28 -6.02 6.90
C ARG A 181 -28.07 -5.81 5.61
N GLN A 182 -27.92 -4.64 4.97
CA GLN A 182 -28.64 -4.26 3.75
C GLN A 182 -27.64 -4.05 2.60
N MET A 183 -27.98 -3.31 1.54
CA MET A 183 -27.22 -3.21 0.27
C MET A 183 -25.73 -2.79 0.38
N ASP A 184 -25.24 -2.43 1.57
CA ASP A 184 -23.84 -2.08 1.87
C ASP A 184 -22.94 -3.30 2.09
N ASN A 185 -21.62 -3.13 1.95
CA ASN A 185 -20.69 -4.25 2.05
C ASN A 185 -20.31 -4.55 3.51
N SER A 186 -20.27 -5.82 3.89
CA SER A 186 -19.68 -6.24 5.17
C SER A 186 -18.20 -6.57 4.95
N PHE A 187 -17.30 -5.95 5.69
CA PHE A 187 -15.86 -6.08 5.42
C PHE A 187 -15.04 -6.41 6.67
N ILE A 188 -14.15 -7.40 6.56
CA ILE A 188 -13.17 -7.75 7.58
C ILE A 188 -11.77 -7.43 7.07
N LEU A 189 -11.08 -6.52 7.76
CA LEU A 189 -9.66 -6.26 7.58
C LEU A 189 -8.84 -7.07 8.58
N VAL A 190 -7.72 -7.64 8.14
CA VAL A 190 -6.76 -8.31 9.02
C VAL A 190 -5.41 -7.61 8.94
N MET A 191 -4.86 -7.28 10.10
CA MET A 191 -3.55 -6.67 10.23
C MET A 191 -2.66 -7.51 11.13
N GLU A 192 -1.41 -7.72 10.71
CA GLU A 192 -0.37 -8.29 11.56
C GLU A 192 0.32 -7.16 12.34
N PHE A 193 0.43 -7.31 13.65
CA PHE A 193 1.15 -6.42 14.55
C PHE A 193 2.52 -7.00 14.89
N TYR A 194 3.56 -6.20 14.74
CA TYR A 194 4.94 -6.63 14.99
C TYR A 194 5.78 -5.50 15.55
N ASP A 195 6.81 -5.88 16.31
CA ASP A 195 7.72 -4.96 16.97
C ASP A 195 9.00 -4.81 16.14
N VAL A 196 9.41 -3.56 15.92
CA VAL A 196 10.67 -3.23 15.25
C VAL A 196 11.62 -2.63 16.27
N VAL A 197 12.78 -3.25 16.48
CA VAL A 197 13.83 -2.68 17.32
C VAL A 197 14.56 -1.61 16.53
N GLN A 198 14.51 -0.38 17.03
CA GLN A 198 15.18 0.78 16.46
C GLN A 198 16.68 0.78 16.80
N LYS A 199 17.47 1.59 16.08
CA LYS A 199 18.92 1.70 16.30
C LYS A 199 19.28 2.14 17.73
N ASP A 200 18.41 2.90 18.37
CA ASP A 200 18.56 3.38 19.76
C ASP A 200 18.07 2.34 20.80
N GLY A 201 17.70 1.14 20.37
CA GLY A 201 17.19 0.07 21.21
C GLY A 201 15.72 0.24 21.61
N THR A 202 15.03 1.29 21.14
CA THR A 202 13.60 1.45 21.41
C THR A 202 12.77 0.51 20.55
N ILE A 203 11.64 0.04 21.09
CA ILE A 203 10.69 -0.80 20.37
C ILE A 203 9.66 0.09 19.70
N ASP A 204 9.51 -0.06 18.39
CA ASP A 204 8.55 0.62 17.54
C ASP A 204 7.54 -0.40 17.02
N LYS A 205 6.34 -0.42 17.60
CA LYS A 205 5.28 -1.33 17.17
C LYS A 205 4.64 -0.83 15.88
N ARG A 206 4.61 -1.69 14.86
CA ARG A 206 4.06 -1.41 13.53
C ARG A 206 2.97 -2.42 13.19
N ALA A 207 2.22 -2.12 12.14
CA ALA A 207 1.29 -3.06 11.56
C ALA A 207 1.46 -3.16 10.06
N LYS A 208 1.01 -4.27 9.50
CA LYS A 208 0.91 -4.44 8.06
C LYS A 208 -0.42 -5.09 7.71
N ILE A 209 -1.07 -4.60 6.67
CA ILE A 209 -2.32 -5.17 6.17
C ILE A 209 -1.99 -6.48 5.47
N VAL A 210 -2.58 -7.58 5.92
CA VAL A 210 -2.27 -8.92 5.40
C VAL A 210 -3.41 -9.55 4.62
N ASN A 211 -4.65 -9.13 4.88
CA ASN A 211 -5.83 -9.65 4.20
C ASN A 211 -7.00 -8.67 4.31
N GLY A 212 -7.91 -8.70 3.34
CA GLY A 212 -9.16 -7.95 3.33
C GLY A 212 -10.26 -8.80 2.70
N VAL A 213 -11.32 -9.07 3.45
CA VAL A 213 -12.39 -9.97 3.04
C VAL A 213 -13.72 -9.22 2.99
N ASN A 214 -14.35 -9.22 1.82
CA ASN A 214 -15.71 -8.73 1.64
C ASN A 214 -16.69 -9.91 1.76
N LEU A 215 -17.60 -9.87 2.73
CA LEU A 215 -18.56 -10.94 3.04
C LEU A 215 -19.81 -10.83 2.15
N LEU A 216 -19.65 -11.12 0.86
CA LEU A 216 -20.72 -11.13 -0.12
C LEU A 216 -21.23 -12.55 -0.39
N ASP A 217 -22.55 -12.67 -0.60
CA ASP A 217 -23.20 -13.87 -1.10
C ASP A 217 -22.94 -13.99 -2.61
N VAL A 218 -22.02 -14.89 -2.98
CA VAL A 218 -21.57 -15.12 -4.36
C VAL A 218 -22.62 -15.91 -5.18
N GLY A 219 -23.64 -16.50 -4.53
CA GLY A 219 -24.66 -17.32 -5.18
C GLY A 219 -25.79 -16.56 -5.87
N LYS A 220 -25.92 -15.24 -5.65
CA LYS A 220 -27.02 -14.43 -6.19
C LYS A 220 -26.59 -13.58 -7.38
N LYS A 221 -27.49 -13.41 -8.37
CA LYS A 221 -27.31 -12.49 -9.52
C LYS A 221 -27.03 -11.04 -9.09
N ILE A 222 -27.60 -10.63 -7.95
CA ILE A 222 -27.29 -9.38 -7.26
C ILE A 222 -26.55 -9.79 -5.99
N LYS A 223 -25.27 -9.42 -5.89
CA LYS A 223 -24.46 -9.71 -4.70
C LYS A 223 -25.04 -8.94 -3.53
N SER A 224 -25.63 -9.65 -2.57
CA SER A 224 -26.04 -9.10 -1.27
C SER A 224 -24.99 -9.46 -0.23
N PRO A 225 -24.92 -8.77 0.92
CA PRO A 225 -24.15 -9.28 2.03
C PRO A 225 -24.58 -10.69 2.42
N MET A 226 -23.61 -11.44 2.92
CA MET A 226 -23.83 -12.70 3.59
C MET A 226 -24.80 -12.49 4.77
N ARG A 227 -25.63 -13.47 5.12
CA ARG A 227 -26.56 -13.32 6.25
C ARG A 227 -25.78 -13.30 7.56
N THR A 228 -26.31 -12.63 8.59
CA THR A 228 -25.62 -12.49 9.89
C THR A 228 -25.12 -13.81 10.49
N PRO A 229 -25.87 -14.94 10.50
CA PRO A 229 -25.34 -16.21 11.00
C PRO A 229 -24.11 -16.69 10.21
N ASP A 230 -24.20 -16.64 8.88
CA ASP A 230 -23.12 -17.05 7.99
C ASP A 230 -21.88 -16.14 8.18
N GLN A 231 -22.09 -14.83 8.42
CA GLN A 231 -21.01 -13.87 8.75
C GLN A 231 -20.32 -14.22 10.08
N VAL A 232 -21.10 -14.59 11.10
CA VAL A 232 -20.57 -14.98 12.42
C VAL A 232 -19.73 -16.25 12.29
N ASP A 233 -20.20 -17.25 11.55
CA ASP A 233 -19.47 -18.49 11.33
C ASP A 233 -18.16 -18.23 10.59
N TYR A 234 -18.20 -17.35 9.57
CA TYR A 234 -17.00 -16.95 8.84
C TYR A 234 -16.00 -16.21 9.75
N LEU A 235 -16.47 -15.28 10.59
CA LEU A 235 -15.64 -14.56 11.55
C LEU A 235 -15.01 -15.52 12.58
N LYS A 236 -15.77 -16.48 13.11
CA LYS A 236 -15.26 -17.52 14.03
C LYS A 236 -14.15 -18.32 13.37
N GLN A 237 -14.34 -18.77 12.13
CA GLN A 237 -13.31 -19.50 11.41
C GLN A 237 -12.05 -18.65 11.20
N MET A 238 -12.19 -17.39 10.77
CA MET A 238 -11.04 -16.50 10.62
C MET A 238 -10.28 -16.31 11.93
N ILE A 239 -10.98 -16.12 13.06
CA ILE A 239 -10.34 -15.99 14.37
C ILE A 239 -9.49 -17.23 14.67
N LEU A 240 -9.99 -18.43 14.39
CA LEU A 240 -9.25 -19.67 14.59
C LEU A 240 -8.04 -19.78 13.64
N ASP A 241 -8.22 -19.46 12.36
CA ASP A 241 -7.18 -19.51 11.33
C ASP A 241 -5.97 -18.62 11.67
N TYR A 242 -6.21 -17.40 12.18
CA TYR A 242 -5.13 -16.49 12.61
C TYR A 242 -4.64 -16.78 14.03
N ASN A 243 -5.46 -17.41 14.88
CA ASN A 243 -5.01 -17.80 16.21
C ASN A 243 -4.03 -18.98 16.18
N ALA A 244 -4.19 -19.89 15.21
CA ALA A 244 -3.33 -21.06 15.02
C ALA A 244 -3.19 -21.91 16.31
N GLY A 245 -4.31 -22.15 16.99
CA GLY A 245 -4.37 -23.03 18.16
C GLY A 245 -3.73 -22.49 19.44
N ALA A 246 -3.27 -21.23 19.48
CA ALA A 246 -2.73 -20.65 20.71
C ALA A 246 -3.80 -20.56 21.81
N ASP A 247 -3.42 -20.94 23.03
CA ASP A 247 -4.34 -20.90 24.16
C ASP A 247 -4.83 -19.47 24.44
N GLY A 248 -6.12 -19.35 24.77
CA GLY A 248 -6.75 -18.08 25.13
C GLY A 248 -6.69 -17.03 24.02
N TYR A 249 -6.67 -17.48 22.76
CA TYR A 249 -6.50 -16.61 21.60
C TYR A 249 -5.20 -15.79 21.65
N GLY A 250 -4.11 -16.39 22.15
CA GLY A 250 -2.86 -15.70 22.40
C GLY A 250 -2.25 -15.00 21.17
N ASN A 251 -2.58 -15.44 19.96
CA ASN A 251 -2.12 -14.83 18.71
C ASN A 251 -3.06 -13.76 18.15
N ILE A 252 -4.25 -13.61 18.73
CA ILE A 252 -5.19 -12.54 18.41
C ILE A 252 -4.96 -11.40 19.40
N VAL A 253 -4.51 -10.24 18.91
CA VAL A 253 -4.40 -9.01 19.70
C VAL A 253 -5.77 -8.59 20.17
N GLY A 254 -6.74 -8.57 19.25
CA GLY A 254 -8.15 -8.29 19.52
C GLY A 254 -9.01 -8.42 18.26
N VAL A 255 -10.32 -8.33 18.45
CA VAL A 255 -11.35 -8.33 17.42
C VAL A 255 -12.20 -7.08 17.62
N TRP A 256 -12.02 -6.08 16.76
CA TRP A 256 -12.77 -4.82 16.84
C TRP A 256 -13.97 -4.90 15.91
N ILE A 257 -15.16 -4.64 16.45
CA ILE A 257 -16.42 -4.75 15.73
C ILE A 257 -17.11 -3.39 15.78
N ASP A 258 -17.55 -2.89 14.63
CA ASP A 258 -18.39 -1.71 14.59
C ASP A 258 -19.73 -1.95 15.30
N ALA A 259 -20.01 -1.15 16.32
CA ALA A 259 -21.22 -1.25 17.12
C ALA A 259 -22.36 -0.37 16.57
N GLY A 260 -22.27 0.07 15.31
CA GLY A 260 -23.32 0.84 14.64
C GLY A 260 -24.63 0.08 14.53
N SER A 261 -25.75 0.78 14.71
CA SER A 261 -27.10 0.19 14.66
C SER A 261 -27.47 -0.32 13.26
N GLY A 262 -26.83 0.18 12.19
CA GLY A 262 -27.09 -0.23 10.81
C GLY A 262 -26.61 -1.66 10.49
N GLY A 263 -25.43 -2.03 10.99
CA GLY A 263 -24.82 -3.36 10.82
C GLY A 263 -25.25 -4.39 11.85
N GLY A 264 -25.63 -3.91 13.04
CA GLY A 264 -25.98 -4.75 14.17
C GLY A 264 -24.79 -5.55 14.69
N GLY A 265 -23.62 -4.92 14.76
CA GLY A 265 -22.40 -5.55 15.28
C GLY A 265 -22.46 -5.91 16.76
N VAL A 266 -23.31 -5.26 17.56
CA VAL A 266 -23.61 -5.70 18.95
C VAL A 266 -24.13 -7.14 18.94
N ASN A 267 -25.10 -7.45 18.07
CA ASN A 267 -25.63 -8.81 17.97
C ASN A 267 -24.55 -9.80 17.53
N ILE A 268 -23.62 -9.38 16.67
CA ILE A 268 -22.52 -10.24 16.22
C ILE A 268 -21.58 -10.55 17.38
N ALA A 269 -21.24 -9.55 18.21
CA ALA A 269 -20.48 -9.77 19.43
C ALA A 269 -21.20 -10.71 20.40
N ASP A 270 -22.53 -10.60 20.55
CA ASP A 270 -23.31 -11.51 21.40
C ASP A 270 -23.18 -12.98 20.94
N TYR A 271 -23.16 -13.24 19.63
CA TYR A 271 -22.98 -14.60 19.10
C TYR A 271 -21.56 -15.17 19.29
N LEU A 272 -20.59 -14.33 19.65
CA LEU A 272 -19.22 -14.76 19.97
C LEU A 272 -19.06 -15.13 21.46
N MET A 273 -19.98 -14.76 22.34
CA MET A 273 -19.82 -14.92 23.80
C MET A 273 -19.89 -16.37 24.28
N ALA A 274 -20.69 -17.20 23.63
CA ALA A 274 -20.81 -18.62 23.97
C ALA A 274 -19.63 -19.41 23.40
N ASP A 275 -19.16 -20.41 24.16
CA ASP A 275 -18.21 -21.41 23.66
C ASP A 275 -18.80 -22.09 22.40
N TRP A 276 -17.96 -22.40 21.41
CA TRP A 276 -18.40 -23.04 20.18
C TRP A 276 -17.53 -24.23 19.83
N GLU A 277 -18.16 -25.24 19.22
CA GLU A 277 -17.50 -26.48 18.79
C GLU A 277 -17.30 -26.45 17.27
N THR A 278 -16.11 -26.81 16.81
CA THR A 278 -15.82 -26.98 15.37
C THR A 278 -16.27 -28.36 14.88
N ALA A 279 -16.31 -28.55 13.57
CA ALA A 279 -16.63 -29.85 12.96
C ALA A 279 -15.69 -30.99 13.42
N ASP A 280 -14.48 -30.65 13.87
CA ASP A 280 -13.49 -31.59 14.39
C ASP A 280 -13.71 -31.96 15.87
N GLY A 281 -14.79 -31.46 16.50
CA GLY A 281 -15.13 -31.72 17.90
C GLY A 281 -14.33 -30.91 18.92
N ILE A 282 -13.58 -29.89 18.47
CA ILE A 282 -12.77 -29.05 19.35
C ILE A 282 -13.65 -27.90 19.87
N VAL A 283 -13.75 -27.80 21.20
CA VAL A 283 -14.46 -26.70 21.87
C VAL A 283 -13.53 -25.51 22.06
N HIS A 284 -13.95 -24.36 21.55
CA HIS A 284 -13.26 -23.10 21.65
C HIS A 284 -14.00 -22.16 22.61
N ARG A 285 -13.23 -21.46 23.45
CA ARG A 285 -13.77 -20.51 24.43
C ARG A 285 -14.46 -19.34 23.72
N GLY A 286 -15.58 -18.86 24.26
CA GLY A 286 -16.23 -17.64 23.82
C GLY A 286 -15.30 -16.43 23.84
N LEU A 287 -15.74 -15.34 23.20
CA LEU A 287 -15.08 -14.05 23.21
C LEU A 287 -16.05 -12.97 23.68
N ILE A 288 -15.57 -12.04 24.50
CA ILE A 288 -16.39 -10.97 25.07
C ILE A 288 -15.62 -9.66 25.09
N ASP A 289 -16.36 -8.55 25.11
CA ASP A 289 -15.88 -7.23 25.52
C ASP A 289 -16.31 -7.05 26.98
N LYS A 290 -15.39 -7.20 27.94
CA LYS A 290 -15.76 -7.14 29.38
C LYS A 290 -16.20 -5.75 29.83
N GLU A 291 -15.77 -4.70 29.14
CA GLU A 291 -16.14 -3.32 29.49
C GLU A 291 -17.55 -3.02 28.96
N PHE A 292 -17.81 -3.32 27.69
CA PHE A 292 -19.11 -3.06 27.06
C PHE A 292 -20.20 -4.01 27.56
N SER A 293 -19.87 -5.30 27.75
CA SER A 293 -20.82 -6.36 28.09
C SER A 293 -20.67 -6.83 29.54
N ALA A 294 -20.40 -5.90 30.47
CA ALA A 294 -20.18 -6.18 31.90
C ALA A 294 -21.28 -7.05 32.54
N ASP A 295 -22.54 -6.81 32.18
CA ASP A 295 -23.70 -7.57 32.68
C ASP A 295 -23.69 -9.05 32.27
N TYR A 296 -23.05 -9.37 31.14
CA TYR A 296 -22.96 -10.72 30.59
C TYR A 296 -21.73 -11.50 31.08
N VAL A 297 -20.75 -10.84 31.70
CA VAL A 297 -19.50 -11.49 32.18
C VAL A 297 -19.79 -12.63 33.15
N SER A 298 -20.79 -12.46 34.04
CA SER A 298 -21.22 -13.51 34.97
C SER A 298 -21.85 -14.73 34.29
N ARG A 299 -22.46 -14.53 33.12
CA ARG A 299 -23.14 -15.59 32.34
C ARG A 299 -22.19 -16.36 31.45
N PHE A 300 -21.07 -15.76 31.05
CA PHE A 300 -20.06 -16.35 30.18
C PHE A 300 -18.67 -16.32 30.83
N PRO A 301 -18.46 -17.05 31.95
CA PRO A 301 -17.21 -17.00 32.71
C PRO A 301 -15.99 -17.52 31.94
N ASN A 302 -16.20 -18.37 30.93
CA ASN A 302 -15.14 -18.92 30.09
C ASN A 302 -14.69 -17.97 28.97
N ALA A 303 -15.47 -16.93 28.68
CA ALA A 303 -15.22 -16.06 27.54
C ALA A 303 -13.96 -15.21 27.74
N VAL A 304 -13.12 -15.16 26.71
CA VAL A 304 -11.85 -14.42 26.72
C VAL A 304 -12.10 -12.97 26.28
N ASP A 305 -11.48 -12.04 26.99
CA ASP A 305 -11.59 -10.60 26.74
C ASP A 305 -10.73 -10.18 25.54
N LYS A 306 -11.30 -10.27 24.34
CA LYS A 306 -10.64 -9.92 23.07
C LYS A 306 -11.53 -9.14 22.11
N VAL A 307 -12.83 -9.07 22.37
CA VAL A 307 -13.75 -8.30 21.52
C VAL A 307 -13.75 -6.86 22.00
N HIS A 308 -13.78 -5.93 21.06
CA HIS A 308 -13.86 -4.50 21.32
C HIS A 308 -14.99 -3.91 20.48
N LEU A 309 -16.09 -3.52 21.12
CA LEU A 309 -17.23 -2.90 20.45
C LEU A 309 -17.01 -1.39 20.30
N MET A 310 -16.87 -0.95 19.05
CA MET A 310 -16.51 0.43 18.72
C MET A 310 -17.74 1.19 18.25
N SER A 311 -18.23 2.14 19.06
CA SER A 311 -19.34 3.01 18.66
C SER A 311 -18.88 4.10 17.68
N PRO A 312 -19.42 4.16 16.44
CA PRO A 312 -19.01 5.17 15.44
C PRO A 312 -19.18 6.60 15.94
N ALA A 313 -20.29 6.88 16.64
CA ALA A 313 -20.59 8.22 17.16
C ALA A 313 -19.54 8.73 18.14
N LYS A 314 -18.91 7.83 18.92
CA LYS A 314 -17.88 8.17 19.90
C LYS A 314 -16.50 8.23 19.25
N TYR A 315 -16.17 7.23 18.45
CA TYR A 315 -14.79 6.95 18.05
C TYR A 315 -14.44 7.36 16.62
N LYS A 316 -15.40 7.54 15.68
CA LYS A 316 -15.08 7.77 14.23
C LYS A 316 -14.02 8.86 14.05
N SER A 317 -14.22 10.02 14.67
CA SER A 317 -13.25 11.13 14.59
C SER A 317 -11.85 10.71 15.09
N GLN A 318 -11.77 10.06 16.25
CA GLN A 318 -10.51 9.62 16.86
C GLN A 318 -9.80 8.53 16.05
N MET A 319 -10.55 7.62 15.44
CA MET A 319 -10.02 6.55 14.60
C MET A 319 -9.41 7.09 13.31
N TYR A 320 -10.07 8.07 12.68
CA TYR A 320 -9.52 8.71 11.49
C TYR A 320 -8.32 9.61 11.80
N GLU A 321 -8.25 10.25 12.97
CA GLU A 321 -7.03 10.94 13.41
C GLU A 321 -5.88 9.94 13.62
N ALA A 322 -6.15 8.80 14.27
CA ALA A 322 -5.16 7.74 14.42
C ALA A 322 -4.69 7.19 13.06
N LEU A 323 -5.60 7.04 12.09
CA LEU A 323 -5.27 6.66 10.72
C LEU A 323 -4.29 7.64 10.07
N ILE A 324 -4.58 8.94 10.14
CA ILE A 324 -3.73 10.00 9.58
C ILE A 324 -2.34 9.94 10.23
N GLU A 325 -2.30 9.83 11.56
CA GLU A 325 -1.05 9.81 12.30
C GLU A 325 -0.20 8.56 11.97
N MET A 326 -0.80 7.37 12.04
CA MET A 326 -0.08 6.10 11.84
C MET A 326 0.43 5.94 10.41
N LEU A 327 -0.33 6.39 9.41
CA LEU A 327 0.11 6.35 8.01
C LEU A 327 1.19 7.40 7.72
N THR A 328 1.04 8.62 8.23
CA THR A 328 2.03 9.69 8.01
C THR A 328 3.38 9.34 8.64
N GLN A 329 3.37 8.62 9.77
CA GLN A 329 4.55 8.10 10.47
C GLN A 329 5.08 6.76 9.91
N ASP A 330 4.53 6.27 8.79
CA ASP A 330 4.93 5.02 8.13
C ASP A 330 4.87 3.78 9.06
N LYS A 331 3.84 3.73 9.92
CA LYS A 331 3.61 2.64 10.89
C LYS A 331 2.70 1.53 10.37
N ILE A 332 1.99 1.78 9.28
CA ILE A 332 1.10 0.81 8.62
C ILE A 332 1.55 0.66 7.17
N SER A 333 1.88 -0.57 6.75
CA SER A 333 2.22 -0.86 5.36
C SER A 333 1.11 -1.62 4.62
N PHE A 334 0.99 -1.36 3.32
CA PHE A 334 0.06 -1.98 2.38
C PHE A 334 0.77 -3.02 1.51
N THR A 335 -0.01 -3.89 0.86
CA THR A 335 0.50 -4.62 -0.30
C THR A 335 0.67 -3.65 -1.46
N ALA A 336 1.72 -3.87 -2.26
CA ALA A 336 1.91 -3.20 -3.54
C ALA A 336 0.64 -3.31 -4.40
N THR A 337 0.41 -2.29 -5.22
CA THR A 337 -0.71 -2.28 -6.18
C THR A 337 -0.71 -3.56 -7.01
N TYR A 338 -1.85 -4.26 -7.00
CA TYR A 338 -1.99 -5.52 -7.69
C TYR A 338 -2.13 -5.26 -9.19
N ASP A 339 -1.35 -5.92 -10.03
CA ASP A 339 -1.32 -5.70 -11.48
C ASP A 339 -2.26 -6.65 -12.27
N ASN A 340 -3.21 -7.26 -11.56
CA ASN A 340 -4.16 -8.24 -12.12
C ASN A 340 -3.50 -9.49 -12.76
N ARG A 341 -2.21 -9.75 -12.46
CA ARG A 341 -1.51 -10.93 -12.95
C ARG A 341 -1.70 -12.13 -12.01
N ASP A 342 -1.49 -13.31 -12.58
CA ASP A 342 -1.58 -14.58 -11.83
C ASP A 342 -0.36 -14.83 -10.91
N TYR A 343 0.57 -13.88 -10.81
CA TYR A 343 1.79 -14.00 -10.04
C TYR A 343 2.26 -12.66 -9.49
N LEU A 344 3.00 -12.68 -8.37
CA LEU A 344 3.77 -11.56 -7.85
C LEU A 344 5.24 -11.73 -8.18
N THR A 345 5.88 -10.63 -8.53
CA THR A 345 7.32 -10.55 -8.72
C THR A 345 7.93 -9.94 -7.47
N VAL A 346 8.49 -10.76 -6.58
CA VAL A 346 9.13 -10.31 -5.34
C VAL A 346 10.62 -10.14 -5.58
N PHE A 347 11.14 -8.97 -5.23
CA PHE A 347 12.57 -8.69 -5.22
C PHE A 347 13.11 -9.09 -3.84
N ASP A 348 13.78 -10.24 -3.78
CA ASP A 348 14.42 -10.72 -2.57
C ASP A 348 15.85 -10.16 -2.52
N ILE A 349 16.14 -9.39 -1.47
CA ILE A 349 17.51 -8.94 -1.21
C ILE A 349 18.17 -10.07 -0.45
N ASP A 350 19.05 -10.80 -1.11
CA ASP A 350 19.82 -11.87 -0.48
C ASP A 350 20.81 -11.23 0.51
N GLN A 351 20.38 -11.09 1.77
CA GLN A 351 21.16 -10.43 2.81
C GLN A 351 22.46 -11.20 3.10
N GLU A 352 22.47 -12.53 2.98
CA GLU A 352 23.68 -13.32 3.14
C GLU A 352 24.70 -13.04 2.04
N ASN A 353 24.25 -12.96 0.78
CA ASN A 353 25.12 -12.58 -0.32
C ASN A 353 25.57 -11.12 -0.21
N LEU A 354 24.70 -10.20 0.23
CA LEU A 354 25.07 -8.80 0.46
C LEU A 354 26.13 -8.68 1.56
N ILE A 355 26.01 -9.44 2.66
CA ILE A 355 26.99 -9.47 3.75
C ILE A 355 28.32 -10.05 3.25
N LYS A 356 28.30 -11.19 2.55
CA LYS A 356 29.49 -11.82 1.98
C LYS A 356 30.21 -10.91 0.98
N GLU A 357 29.47 -10.25 0.09
CA GLU A 357 30.05 -9.32 -0.88
C GLU A 357 30.58 -8.05 -0.19
N LYS A 358 29.88 -7.54 0.83
CA LYS A 358 30.38 -6.43 1.67
C LYS A 358 31.71 -6.79 2.34
N GLU A 359 31.83 -7.99 2.92
CA GLU A 359 33.07 -8.47 3.52
C GLU A 359 34.21 -8.57 2.50
N LYS A 360 33.95 -9.15 1.31
CA LYS A 360 34.93 -9.22 0.22
C LYS A 360 35.37 -7.84 -0.27
N ILE A 361 34.46 -6.89 -0.41
CA ILE A 361 34.75 -5.50 -0.81
C ILE A 361 35.64 -4.83 0.23
N ILE A 362 35.31 -4.98 1.52
CA ILE A 362 36.11 -4.45 2.63
C ILE A 362 37.52 -5.05 2.64
N GLU A 363 37.65 -6.38 2.47
CA GLU A 363 38.96 -7.04 2.40
C GLU A 363 39.78 -6.59 1.19
N ARG A 364 39.16 -6.44 0.02
CA ARG A 364 39.81 -5.95 -1.20
C ARG A 364 40.29 -4.50 -1.02
N LEU A 365 39.48 -3.63 -0.43
CA LEU A 365 39.83 -2.23 -0.23
C LEU A 365 40.88 -2.05 0.88
N LYS A 366 40.89 -2.89 1.93
CA LYS A 366 41.92 -2.89 2.97
C LYS A 366 43.31 -3.26 2.45
N LYS A 367 43.41 -4.03 1.35
CA LYS A 367 44.68 -4.35 0.69
C LYS A 367 45.31 -3.14 -0.02
N ASN A 368 44.53 -2.09 -0.30
CA ASN A 368 45.03 -0.82 -0.85
C ASN A 368 45.44 0.12 0.29
N LYS A 369 46.74 0.23 0.56
CA LYS A 369 47.32 1.03 1.67
C LYS A 369 47.23 2.57 1.52
N ASN A 370 46.61 3.09 0.46
CA ASN A 370 46.63 4.52 0.11
C ASN A 370 45.25 5.22 0.23
N LEU A 371 44.36 4.75 1.11
CA LEU A 371 43.04 5.37 1.32
C LEU A 371 42.93 5.93 2.74
N ASN A 372 42.48 7.18 2.89
CA ASN A 372 42.08 7.69 4.20
C ASN A 372 40.69 7.13 4.58
N GLU A 373 40.30 7.25 5.86
CA GLU A 373 39.01 6.74 6.39
C GLU A 373 37.78 7.19 5.58
N LYS A 374 37.69 8.48 5.25
CA LYS A 374 36.57 9.05 4.50
C LYS A 374 36.52 8.52 3.06
N GLN A 375 37.67 8.42 2.39
CA GLN A 375 37.78 7.88 1.03
C GLN A 375 37.54 6.36 1.00
N PHE A 376 37.83 5.67 2.10
CA PHE A 376 37.55 4.25 2.26
C PHE A 376 36.05 4.01 2.37
N GLU A 377 35.33 4.75 3.22
CA GLU A 377 33.88 4.66 3.35
C GLU A 377 33.14 5.00 2.04
N GLU A 378 33.54 6.08 1.36
CA GLU A 378 32.97 6.46 0.07
C GLU A 378 33.14 5.33 -0.98
N LYS A 379 34.31 4.70 -1.06
CA LYS A 379 34.56 3.58 -2.00
C LYS A 379 33.86 2.29 -1.62
N VAL A 380 33.74 1.99 -0.33
CA VAL A 380 32.95 0.84 0.15
C VAL A 380 31.49 1.02 -0.28
N GLN A 381 30.94 2.22 -0.09
CA GLN A 381 29.55 2.52 -0.49
C GLN A 381 29.38 2.46 -2.02
N GLU A 382 30.33 2.97 -2.78
CA GLU A 382 30.29 2.98 -4.25
C GLU A 382 30.38 1.56 -4.85
N GLU A 383 31.22 0.67 -4.28
CA GLU A 383 31.31 -0.73 -4.71
C GLU A 383 30.09 -1.55 -4.23
N LEU A 384 29.55 -1.28 -3.04
CA LEU A 384 28.31 -1.93 -2.58
C LEU A 384 27.14 -1.61 -3.51
N ASN A 385 27.03 -0.37 -3.98
CA ASN A 385 25.99 0.05 -4.91
C ASN A 385 26.05 -0.67 -6.26
N LYS A 386 27.18 -1.30 -6.60
CA LYS A 386 27.37 -2.10 -7.83
C LYS A 386 27.03 -3.57 -7.65
N VAL A 387 26.82 -4.05 -6.42
CA VAL A 387 26.46 -5.43 -6.15
C VAL A 387 25.00 -5.66 -6.53
N GLN A 388 24.77 -6.50 -7.53
CA GLN A 388 23.43 -6.93 -7.93
C GLN A 388 22.95 -8.02 -6.95
N SER A 389 22.45 -7.60 -5.78
CA SER A 389 22.00 -8.50 -4.71
C SER A 389 20.51 -8.81 -4.73
N VAL A 390 19.83 -8.41 -5.80
CA VAL A 390 18.37 -8.54 -5.92
C VAL A 390 18.05 -9.75 -6.77
N ASN A 391 17.58 -10.82 -6.12
CA ASN A 391 17.03 -11.99 -6.79
C ASN A 391 15.54 -11.78 -7.03
N THR A 392 15.08 -12.05 -8.24
CA THR A 392 13.66 -11.96 -8.58
C THR A 392 12.99 -13.32 -8.38
N LYS A 393 12.02 -13.40 -7.46
CA LYS A 393 11.21 -14.60 -7.21
C LYS A 393 9.79 -14.37 -7.69
N THR A 394 9.31 -15.25 -8.56
CA THR A 394 7.90 -15.26 -9.00
C THR A 394 7.08 -16.15 -8.07
N ILE A 395 6.03 -15.59 -7.46
CA ILE A 395 5.09 -16.31 -6.59
C ILE A 395 3.74 -16.39 -7.29
N LYS A 396 3.25 -17.61 -7.56
CA LYS A 396 1.92 -17.80 -8.15
C LYS A 396 0.82 -17.44 -7.15
N LEU A 397 -0.21 -16.74 -7.63
CA LEU A 397 -1.38 -16.34 -6.86
C LEU A 397 -2.56 -17.27 -7.13
N ASP A 398 -3.19 -17.73 -6.06
CA ASP A 398 -4.46 -18.43 -6.14
C ASP A 398 -5.64 -17.43 -6.21
N TRP A 399 -6.86 -17.95 -6.36
CA TRP A 399 -8.06 -17.12 -6.45
C TRP A 399 -8.31 -16.27 -5.20
N LYS A 400 -8.04 -16.82 -3.99
CA LYS A 400 -8.25 -16.10 -2.72
C LYS A 400 -7.23 -14.97 -2.59
N ASP A 401 -5.99 -15.20 -3.00
CA ASP A 401 -4.93 -14.20 -3.01
C ASP A 401 -5.32 -12.99 -3.85
N LYS A 402 -5.84 -13.23 -5.07
CA LYS A 402 -6.25 -12.16 -5.98
C LYS A 402 -7.40 -11.33 -5.43
N ILE A 403 -8.40 -11.98 -4.82
CA ILE A 403 -9.52 -11.27 -4.18
C ILE A 403 -9.02 -10.42 -3.01
N ALA A 404 -8.15 -10.96 -2.16
CA ALA A 404 -7.60 -10.22 -1.03
C ALA A 404 -6.80 -8.99 -1.51
N LEU A 405 -5.95 -9.15 -2.51
CA LEU A 405 -5.19 -8.04 -3.11
C LEU A 405 -6.12 -6.99 -3.73
N ALA A 406 -7.14 -7.40 -4.48
CA ALA A 406 -8.12 -6.48 -5.07
C ALA A 406 -8.92 -5.71 -4.00
N ASN A 407 -9.27 -6.36 -2.89
CA ASN A 407 -9.91 -5.70 -1.75
C ASN A 407 -8.99 -4.70 -1.04
N ILE A 408 -7.69 -5.01 -0.90
CA ILE A 408 -6.71 -4.06 -0.33
C ILE A 408 -6.51 -2.87 -1.27
N ASP A 409 -6.50 -3.08 -2.59
CA ASP A 409 -6.48 -2.00 -3.58
C ASP A 409 -7.75 -1.13 -3.51
N ALA A 410 -8.92 -1.74 -3.35
CA ALA A 410 -10.17 -0.99 -3.17
C ALA A 410 -10.13 -0.16 -1.88
N LEU A 411 -9.63 -0.73 -0.78
CA LEU A 411 -9.43 -0.03 0.49
C LEU A 411 -8.50 1.18 0.33
N LYS A 412 -7.38 1.05 -0.41
CA LYS A 412 -6.49 2.19 -0.71
C LYS A 412 -7.21 3.32 -1.43
N GLU A 413 -8.05 3.00 -2.41
CA GLU A 413 -8.83 4.00 -3.14
C GLU A 413 -9.90 4.68 -2.26
N GLU A 414 -10.58 3.93 -1.38
CA GLU A 414 -11.51 4.53 -0.42
C GLU A 414 -10.80 5.54 0.48
N VAL A 415 -9.66 5.17 1.07
CA VAL A 415 -8.87 6.04 1.97
C VAL A 415 -8.41 7.33 1.29
N ILE A 416 -7.99 7.26 0.02
CA ILE A 416 -7.55 8.45 -0.75
C ILE A 416 -8.72 9.41 -1.03
N ASN A 417 -9.95 8.90 -1.09
CA ASN A 417 -11.15 9.69 -1.34
C ASN A 417 -11.85 10.18 -0.06
N MET A 418 -11.26 9.96 1.12
CA MET A 418 -11.77 10.49 2.37
C MET A 418 -11.29 11.94 2.59
N VAL A 419 -12.20 12.81 3.00
CA VAL A 419 -11.94 14.23 3.30
C VAL A 419 -12.29 14.57 4.74
N ARG A 420 -11.56 15.54 5.28
CA ARG A 420 -11.85 16.15 6.58
C ARG A 420 -12.81 17.33 6.39
N LYS A 421 -13.98 17.28 7.03
CA LYS A 421 -14.87 18.45 7.18
C LYS A 421 -14.81 18.95 8.61
N LYS A 422 -14.29 20.17 8.77
CA LYS A 422 -14.28 20.87 10.06
C LYS A 422 -15.70 21.20 10.48
N ARG A 423 -16.04 20.95 11.75
CA ARG A 423 -17.34 21.32 12.34
C ARG A 423 -17.13 22.35 13.43
N GLU A 424 -18.07 23.30 13.52
CA GLU A 424 -18.09 24.29 14.61
C GLU A 424 -18.26 23.65 16.00
N SER A 425 -18.85 22.44 16.06
CA SER A 425 -19.06 21.67 17.30
C SER A 425 -17.82 21.01 17.88
N GLY A 426 -16.64 21.22 17.28
CA GLY A 426 -15.33 20.86 17.83
C GLY A 426 -14.80 19.47 17.47
N LYS A 427 -15.65 18.53 17.01
CA LYS A 427 -15.18 17.26 16.42
C LYS A 427 -15.30 17.29 14.90
N ASP A 428 -14.14 17.17 14.23
CA ASP A 428 -14.09 17.04 12.78
C ASP A 428 -14.84 15.77 12.33
N SER A 429 -15.54 15.88 11.20
CA SER A 429 -16.12 14.73 10.52
C SER A 429 -15.27 14.29 9.34
N PHE A 430 -15.28 12.98 9.12
CA PHE A 430 -14.59 12.33 8.03
C PHE A 430 -15.63 11.63 7.16
N GLU A 431 -15.62 11.96 5.88
CA GLU A 431 -16.57 11.46 4.89
C GLU A 431 -15.91 11.41 3.51
N LEU A 432 -16.52 10.69 2.58
CA LEU A 432 -16.07 10.67 1.19
C LEU A 432 -16.17 12.05 0.54
N THR A 433 -15.34 12.30 -0.47
CA THR A 433 -15.49 13.48 -1.33
C THR A 433 -16.92 13.59 -1.87
N PRO A 434 -17.48 14.80 -2.00
CA PRO A 434 -18.85 14.98 -2.50
C PRO A 434 -19.12 14.30 -3.85
N GLU A 435 -18.10 14.23 -4.72
CA GLU A 435 -18.16 13.59 -6.03
C GLU A 435 -18.28 12.06 -5.94
N LYS A 436 -17.71 11.46 -4.88
CA LYS A 436 -17.66 10.00 -4.69
C LYS A 436 -18.65 9.46 -3.68
N ALA A 437 -19.29 10.32 -2.89
CA ALA A 437 -20.24 9.92 -1.83
C ALA A 437 -21.44 9.07 -2.32
N ARG A 438 -21.74 9.03 -3.63
CA ARG A 438 -22.81 8.20 -4.22
C ARG A 438 -22.32 6.99 -4.98
N THR A 439 -21.01 6.88 -5.23
CA THR A 439 -20.42 5.88 -6.13
C THR A 439 -19.37 5.01 -5.45
N LEU A 440 -18.86 5.45 -4.30
CA LEU A 440 -17.87 4.76 -3.48
C LEU A 440 -18.45 4.53 -2.08
N HIS A 441 -18.08 3.42 -1.47
CA HIS A 441 -18.40 3.11 -0.07
C HIS A 441 -17.20 3.45 0.82
N ASP A 442 -17.41 3.67 2.12
CA ASP A 442 -16.32 3.93 3.08
C ASP A 442 -16.03 2.74 4.03
N ASP A 443 -16.72 1.60 3.88
CA ASP A 443 -16.65 0.44 4.78
C ASP A 443 -15.20 -0.06 4.98
N ARG A 444 -14.43 -0.21 3.89
CA ARG A 444 -13.04 -0.72 3.99
C ARG A 444 -12.13 0.32 4.62
N SER A 445 -12.29 1.60 4.25
CA SER A 445 -11.53 2.69 4.88
C SER A 445 -11.84 2.81 6.38
N TYR A 446 -13.08 2.55 6.80
CA TYR A 446 -13.50 2.55 8.19
C TYR A 446 -12.84 1.40 8.98
N THR A 447 -12.78 0.19 8.42
CA THR A 447 -12.01 -0.91 9.05
C THR A 447 -10.51 -0.61 9.19
N LEU A 448 -9.92 0.14 8.24
CA LEU A 448 -8.54 0.59 8.39
C LEU A 448 -8.40 1.64 9.50
N ALA A 449 -9.37 2.53 9.66
CA ALA A 449 -9.40 3.49 10.76
C ALA A 449 -9.50 2.78 12.13
N LEU A 450 -10.34 1.75 12.24
CA LEU A 450 -10.40 0.85 13.40
C LEU A 450 -9.02 0.22 13.68
N GLY A 451 -8.38 -0.33 12.64
CA GLY A 451 -7.04 -0.92 12.73
C GLY A 451 -5.95 0.05 13.18
N SER A 452 -6.02 1.29 12.70
CA SER A 452 -5.08 2.35 13.05
C SER A 452 -5.25 2.80 14.49
N TRP A 453 -6.50 2.86 14.98
CA TRP A 453 -6.79 3.13 16.38
C TRP A 453 -6.22 2.04 17.29
N ALA A 454 -6.45 0.77 16.96
CA ALA A 454 -5.91 -0.35 17.72
C ALA A 454 -4.37 -0.34 17.75
N LEU A 455 -3.72 -0.03 16.63
CA LEU A 455 -2.26 0.16 16.60
C LEU A 455 -1.81 1.27 17.56
N MET A 456 -2.51 2.40 17.56
CA MET A 456 -2.18 3.51 18.44
C MET A 456 -2.35 3.14 19.92
N GLU A 457 -3.39 2.38 20.28
CA GLU A 457 -3.59 1.87 21.63
C GLU A 457 -2.47 0.92 22.06
N GLU A 458 -2.10 -0.02 21.18
CA GLU A 458 -1.01 -0.96 21.41
C GLU A 458 0.35 -0.24 21.58
N ARG A 459 0.58 0.82 20.81
CA ARG A 459 1.77 1.69 20.97
C ARG A 459 1.74 2.43 22.30
N ARG A 460 0.57 2.94 22.72
CA ARG A 460 0.40 3.62 24.01
C ARG A 460 0.69 2.69 25.19
N LYS A 461 0.28 1.42 25.13
CA LYS A 461 0.59 0.41 26.16
C LYS A 461 2.10 0.25 26.35
N LEU A 462 2.87 0.17 25.26
CA LEU A 462 4.33 0.08 25.33
C LEU A 462 4.99 1.33 25.95
N LEU A 463 4.48 2.53 25.64
CA LEU A 463 5.00 3.76 26.22
C LEU A 463 4.76 3.85 27.73
N LEU A 464 3.62 3.36 28.20
CA LEU A 464 3.26 3.33 29.63
C LEU A 464 4.05 2.27 30.41
N GLN A 465 4.51 1.21 29.76
CA GLN A 465 5.26 0.11 30.38
C GLN A 465 6.77 0.37 30.50
N LYS A 466 7.32 1.45 29.91
CA LYS A 466 8.75 1.78 30.09
C LYS A 466 9.06 2.00 31.59
N PRO A 467 10.06 1.32 32.17
CA PRO A 467 10.42 1.54 33.56
C PRO A 467 10.81 3.00 33.74
N LYS A 468 10.28 3.66 34.79
CA LYS A 468 10.78 4.95 35.26
C LYS A 468 12.31 4.81 35.37
N GLN A 469 13.07 5.58 34.59
CA GLN A 469 14.49 5.71 34.83
C GLN A 469 14.67 6.05 36.31
N ASN A 470 15.37 5.18 37.04
CA ASN A 470 15.64 5.40 38.46
C ASN A 470 16.27 6.79 38.59
N LYS A 471 15.68 7.66 39.41
CA LYS A 471 16.17 9.03 39.65
C LYS A 471 17.66 9.06 40.06
N ASN A 472 18.17 7.96 40.61
CA ASN A 472 19.57 7.78 40.96
C ASN A 472 20.50 7.78 39.73
N ASP A 473 20.07 7.23 38.59
CA ASP A 473 20.90 7.16 37.36
C ASP A 473 21.08 8.55 36.71
N LEU A 474 20.16 9.49 36.96
CA LEU A 474 20.29 10.88 36.52
C LEU A 474 21.26 11.67 37.40
N LEU A 475 21.23 11.43 38.72
CA LEU A 475 22.16 12.01 39.69
C LEU A 475 23.60 11.48 39.50
N ASP A 476 23.75 10.20 39.16
CA ASP A 476 25.05 9.59 38.85
C ASP A 476 25.64 10.15 37.54
N LYS A 477 24.81 10.39 36.52
CA LYS A 477 25.25 11.05 35.27
C LYS A 477 25.59 12.54 35.47
N LEU A 478 24.86 13.25 36.35
CA LEU A 478 25.17 14.64 36.72
C LEU A 478 26.45 14.73 37.56
N THR A 479 26.65 13.84 38.53
CA THR A 479 27.86 13.81 39.37
C THR A 479 29.10 13.40 38.58
N ALA A 480 28.99 12.44 37.64
CA ALA A 480 30.08 12.09 36.73
C ALA A 480 30.50 13.28 35.83
N THR A 481 29.55 14.13 35.42
CA THR A 481 29.83 15.34 34.62
C THR A 481 30.50 16.44 35.46
N ILE A 482 30.19 16.53 36.76
CA ILE A 482 30.80 17.52 37.67
C ILE A 482 32.23 17.13 38.08
N HIS A 483 32.52 15.83 38.25
CA HIS A 483 33.86 15.36 38.61
C HIS A 483 34.85 15.32 37.43
N GLY A 484 34.36 15.36 36.19
CA GLY A 484 35.20 15.50 34.98
C GLY A 484 35.64 16.94 34.66
N GLY A 485 35.15 17.95 35.40
CA GLY A 485 35.36 19.37 35.10
C GLY A 485 36.35 20.12 35.99
N ILE A 486 36.91 19.50 37.05
CA ILE A 486 37.86 20.15 37.94
C ILE A 486 39.26 19.56 37.70
N GLY A 487 39.86 20.01 36.61
CA GLY A 487 41.25 19.73 36.26
C GLY A 487 41.87 20.93 35.56
N LEU A 488 41.91 22.08 36.24
CA LEU A 488 42.63 23.28 35.77
C LEU A 488 43.26 24.04 36.95
N ASN A 489 44.58 23.92 37.01
CA ASN A 489 45.58 24.90 37.49
C ASN A 489 45.42 25.53 38.89
N LYS A 490 46.15 24.97 39.86
CA LYS A 490 47.32 25.64 40.47
C LYS A 490 48.22 24.65 41.20
#